data_AF-A0A218PUM0-F1
#
_entry.id   AF-A0A218PUM0-F1
#
_cell.length_a   1.000
_cell.length_b   1.000
_cell.length_c   1.000
_cell.angle_alpha   90.00
_cell.angle_beta   90.00
_cell.angle_gamma   90.00
#
_symmetry.space_group_name_H-M   'P 1'
#
loop_
_entity.id
_entity.type
_entity.pdbx_description
1 polymer ?
#
loop_
_entity_poly.entity_id
_entity_poly.type
_entity_poly.pdbx_seq_one_letter_code
_entity_poly.pdbx_strand_id
1 'polypeptide(L)' 'MSEAISYEEWKAKLANALDVQFNWKPGSGLLYVADEAEEVWRDAYDHGLSPDEMAYQEFAGMLADEGDPT' A
#
# COMPACT_ATOMS: atom_id res chain seq x y z
N MET A 1 4.99 -23.89 -8.40
CA MET A 1 5.57 -22.53 -8.28
C MET A 1 4.44 -21.58 -8.52
N SER A 2 4.06 -20.76 -7.55
CA SER A 2 3.05 -19.72 -7.74
C SER A 2 3.64 -18.68 -8.71
N GLU A 3 2.93 -18.35 -9.79
CA GLU A 3 3.38 -17.31 -10.72
C GLU A 3 3.53 -15.98 -9.98
N ALA A 4 4.66 -15.29 -10.19
CA ALA A 4 4.86 -13.96 -9.64
C ALA A 4 3.85 -13.00 -10.30
N ILE A 5 3.12 -12.24 -9.47
CA ILE A 5 2.13 -11.28 -9.96
C ILE A 5 2.83 -10.08 -10.60
N SER A 6 2.21 -9.50 -11.63
CA SER A 6 2.72 -8.27 -12.26
C SER A 6 2.65 -7.08 -11.29
N TYR A 7 3.46 -6.04 -11.55
CA TYR A 7 3.42 -4.81 -10.76
C TYR A 7 2.02 -4.15 -10.76
N GLU A 8 1.33 -4.12 -11.90
CA GLU A 8 -0.03 -3.56 -11.99
C GLU A 8 -1.03 -4.36 -11.13
N GLU A 9 -0.91 -5.68 -11.13
CA GLU A 9 -1.74 -6.53 -10.28
C GLU A 9 -1.38 -6.37 -8.80
N TRP A 10 -0.09 -6.22 -8.49
CA TRP A 10 0.40 -5.96 -7.14
C TRP A 10 -0.15 -4.63 -6.61
N LYS A 11 -0.09 -3.56 -7.42
CA LYS A 11 -0.57 -2.22 -7.07
C LYS A 11 -2.08 -2.19 -6.85
N ALA A 12 -2.85 -2.88 -7.70
CA ALA A 12 -4.29 -3.02 -7.52
C ALA A 12 -4.65 -3.75 -6.20
N LYS A 13 -3.85 -4.76 -5.81
CA LYS A 13 -4.01 -5.44 -4.52
C LYS A 13 -3.61 -4.56 -3.34
N LEU A 14 -2.55 -3.75 -3.46
CA LEU A 14 -2.16 -2.78 -2.43
C LEU A 14 -3.28 -1.78 -2.17
N ALA A 15 -3.84 -1.20 -3.23
CA ALA A 15 -4.97 -0.27 -3.12
C ALA A 15 -6.16 -0.87 -2.36
N ASN A 16 -6.51 -2.13 -2.66
CA ASN A 16 -7.59 -2.84 -1.94
C ASN A 16 -7.22 -3.09 -0.47
N ALA A 17 -5.98 -3.50 -0.20
CA ALA A 17 -5.50 -3.71 1.17
C ALA A 17 -5.57 -2.42 1.99
N LEU A 18 -5.21 -1.27 1.42
CA LEU A 18 -5.32 0.05 2.05
C LEU A 18 -6.78 0.41 2.33
N ASP A 19 -7.69 0.20 1.38
CA ASP A 19 -9.13 0.41 1.62
C ASP A 19 -9.63 -0.36 2.84
N VAL A 20 -9.21 -1.62 2.99
CA VAL A 20 -9.60 -2.48 4.10
C VAL A 20 -8.95 -2.05 5.41
N GLN A 21 -7.62 -1.85 5.42
CA GLN A 21 -6.87 -1.56 6.64
C GLN A 21 -7.24 -0.21 7.25
N PHE A 22 -7.40 0.82 6.41
CA PHE A 22 -7.81 2.16 6.87
C PHE A 22 -9.33 2.33 6.94
N ASN A 23 -10.11 1.30 6.60
CA ASN A 23 -11.57 1.36 6.52
C ASN A 23 -12.04 2.53 5.63
N TRP A 24 -11.35 2.75 4.51
CA TRP A 24 -11.72 3.76 3.51
C TRP A 24 -12.88 3.28 2.63
N LYS A 25 -13.48 4.21 1.89
CA LYS A 25 -14.46 3.84 0.87
C LYS A 25 -13.77 3.03 -0.23
N PRO A 26 -14.39 1.96 -0.75
CA PRO A 26 -13.81 1.19 -1.85
C PRO A 26 -13.36 2.07 -3.03
N GLY A 27 -12.13 1.88 -3.48
CA GLY A 27 -11.48 2.65 -4.52
C GLY A 27 -10.71 3.88 -4.02
N SER A 28 -10.73 4.20 -2.73
CA SER A 28 -9.93 5.32 -2.19
C SER A 28 -8.44 5.00 -2.20
N GLY A 29 -8.09 3.75 -1.91
CA GLY A 29 -6.72 3.25 -1.98
C GLY A 29 -6.15 3.35 -3.38
N LEU A 30 -6.97 3.22 -4.44
CA LEU A 30 -6.52 3.43 -5.83
C LEU A 30 -6.13 4.89 -6.09
N LEU A 31 -6.86 5.84 -5.49
CA LEU A 31 -6.52 7.26 -5.58
C LEU A 31 -5.23 7.53 -4.80
N TYR A 32 -5.10 6.97 -3.60
CA TYR A 32 -3.91 7.12 -2.76
C TYR A 32 -2.65 6.61 -3.48
N VAL A 33 -2.64 5.36 -3.98
CA VAL A 33 -1.47 4.80 -4.68
C VAL A 33 -1.19 5.47 -6.04
N ALA A 34 -2.13 6.26 -6.57
CA ALA A 34 -1.94 7.02 -7.80
C ALA A 34 -1.44 8.44 -7.55
N ASP A 35 -1.75 9.01 -6.37
CA ASP A 35 -1.36 10.37 -5.96
C ASP A 35 0.01 10.37 -5.27
N GLU A 36 0.27 9.35 -4.45
CA GLU A 36 1.51 9.18 -3.68
C GLU A 36 2.65 8.58 -4.51
N ALA A 37 3.87 8.67 -3.96
CA ALA A 37 5.13 8.37 -4.61
C ALA A 37 5.22 6.96 -5.24
N GLU A 38 4.90 6.87 -6.54
CA GLU A 38 5.01 5.67 -7.40
C GLU A 38 6.35 4.92 -7.24
N GLU A 39 7.43 5.66 -7.01
CA GLU A 39 8.76 5.09 -6.80
C GLU A 39 8.84 4.21 -5.54
N VAL A 40 8.13 4.56 -4.46
CA VAL A 40 8.08 3.78 -3.21
C VAL A 40 7.36 2.45 -3.44
N TRP A 41 6.21 2.49 -4.13
CA TRP A 41 5.44 1.29 -4.47
C TRP A 41 6.25 0.34 -5.34
N ARG A 42 7.00 0.89 -6.30
CA ARG A 42 7.83 0.11 -7.20
C ARG A 42 9.05 -0.48 -6.52
N ASP A 43 9.71 0.27 -5.64
CA ASP A 43 10.83 -0.25 -4.85
C ASP A 43 10.39 -1.38 -3.92
N ALA A 44 9.23 -1.25 -3.26
CA ALA A 44 8.67 -2.32 -2.44
C ALA A 44 8.37 -3.59 -3.26
N TYR A 45 7.80 -3.43 -4.46
CA TYR A 45 7.56 -4.53 -5.39
C TYR A 45 8.86 -5.22 -5.84
N ASP A 46 9.87 -4.44 -6.23
CA ASP A 46 11.16 -4.95 -6.72
C ASP A 46 11.95 -5.68 -5.60
N HIS A 47 11.77 -5.26 -4.35
CA HIS A 47 12.28 -5.96 -3.17
C HIS A 47 11.44 -7.16 -2.72
N GLY A 48 10.31 -7.42 -3.38
CA GLY A 48 9.48 -8.59 -3.15
C GLY A 48 8.56 -8.49 -1.93
N LEU A 49 8.27 -7.29 -1.43
CA LEU A 49 7.25 -7.11 -0.40
C LEU A 49 5.87 -7.48 -0.96
N SER A 50 5.04 -8.12 -0.14
CA SER A 50 3.65 -8.33 -0.50
C SER A 50 2.82 -7.04 -0.35
N PRO A 51 1.70 -6.91 -1.09
CA PRO A 51 0.83 -5.75 -0.96
C PRO A 51 0.28 -5.55 0.46
N ASP A 52 -0.03 -6.64 1.17
CA ASP A 52 -0.55 -6.59 2.53
C ASP A 52 0.50 -6.09 3.54
N GLU A 53 1.76 -6.52 3.38
CA GLU A 53 2.88 -6.04 4.19
C GLU A 53 3.11 -4.55 3.97
N MET A 54 3.06 -4.08 2.71
CA MET A 54 3.21 -2.66 2.42
C MET A 54 2.05 -1.84 3.00
N ALA A 55 0.80 -2.29 2.83
CA ALA A 55 -0.35 -1.61 3.44
C ALA A 55 -0.23 -1.52 4.98
N TYR A 56 0.27 -2.57 5.62
CA TYR A 56 0.52 -2.56 7.06
C TYR A 56 1.60 -1.55 7.47
N GLN A 57 2.66 -1.43 6.68
CA GLN A 57 3.71 -0.43 6.93
C GLN A 57 3.18 1.01 6.79
N GLU A 58 2.38 1.28 5.77
CA GLU A 58 1.70 2.58 5.60
C GLU A 58 0.79 2.89 6.79
N PHE A 59 -0.01 1.91 7.23
CA PHE A 59 -0.88 2.05 8.39
C PHE A 59 -0.10 2.31 9.68
N ALA A 60 0.98 1.57 9.91
CA ALA A 60 1.84 1.76 11.07
C ALA A 60 2.55 3.12 11.05
N GLY A 61 2.99 3.57 9.87
CA GLY A 61 3.61 4.88 9.67
C GLY A 61 2.64 6.02 10.00
N MET A 62 1.43 6.00 9.46
CA MET A 62 0.40 7.01 9.77
C MET A 62 0.05 7.07 11.26
N LEU A 63 -0.08 5.91 11.92
CA LEU A 63 -0.34 5.88 13.38
C LEU A 63 0.84 6.44 14.20
N ALA A 64 2.08 6.26 13.73
CA ALA A 64 3.25 6.82 14.39
C ALA A 64 3.28 8.35 14.27
N ASP A 65 2.91 8.89 13.10
CA ASP A 65 2.83 10.34 12.86
C ASP A 65 1.68 10.99 13.63
N GLU A 66 0.51 10.34 13.75
CA GLU A 66 -0.60 10.83 14.59
C GLU A 66 -0.30 10.76 16.10
N GLY A 67 0.63 9.89 16.49
CA GLY A 67 1.06 9.68 17.87
C GLY A 67 2.13 10.65 18.36
N ASP A 68 2.64 11.54 17.51
CA ASP A 68 3.63 12.56 17.87
C ASP A 68 2.93 13.92 18.08
N PRO A 69 2.51 14.26 19.32
CA PRO A 69 1.95 15.57 19.62
C PRO A 69 3.09 16.60 19.62
N THR A 70 3.34 17.25 18.49
CA THR A 70 4.09 18.51 18.47
C THR A 70 3.44 19.58 19.34
#